data_AF-A0AAD8NM53-F1
#
_entry.id   AF-A0AAD8NM53-F1
#
_cell.length_a   1.000
_cell.length_b   1.000
_cell.length_c   1.000
_cell.angle_alpha   90.00
_cell.angle_beta   90.00
_cell.angle_gamma   90.00
#
_symmetry.space_group_name_H-M   'P 1'
#
loop_
_entity.id
_entity.type
_entity.pdbx_description
1 polymer ?
#
loop_
_entity_poly.entity_id
_entity_poly.type
_entity_poly.pdbx_seq_one_letter_code
_entity_poly.pdbx_strand_id
1 'polypeptide(L)'
;MLLFYPKNEKFFMVCFSFAEGPLAWALIVWRCSLVFSSVDKLVSVLIHLLPGVVFFTIRWWDATFFEAMHPKGIVRRASWTYSGNKSFMWTWLFMVPLIAYSLWQTLYFLIVNVLRRQRLLRDPEVMTSYRELSIKAQKANNLWWRLSGLRGDDNRMIMYILLQAVFTVVTMVFTVPIFLSYEMHIAFQILKVSVTVWNGASFLLEVMPRQVVLKENKKQKAVQPPSATQVKSYD
;
A
#
# COMPACT_ATOMS: atom_id res chain seq x y z
N MET A 1 -11.88 9.88 -12.24
CA MET A 1 -13.16 10.34 -11.65
C MET A 1 -13.26 11.85 -11.64
N LEU A 2 -12.34 12.55 -10.98
CA LEU A 2 -12.41 14.00 -10.75
C LEU A 2 -12.53 14.85 -12.02
N LEU A 3 -11.83 14.48 -13.11
CA LEU A 3 -11.84 15.26 -14.35
C LEU A 3 -13.02 14.95 -15.27
N PHE A 4 -13.36 13.66 -15.43
CA PHE A 4 -14.32 13.22 -16.46
C PHE A 4 -15.70 12.86 -15.91
N TYR A 5 -15.80 12.46 -14.64
CA TYR A 5 -17.05 12.02 -14.02
C TYR A 5 -17.24 12.61 -12.61
N PRO A 6 -17.11 13.94 -12.42
CA PRO A 6 -17.11 14.58 -11.10
C PRO A 6 -18.45 14.47 -10.35
N LYS A 7 -19.56 14.19 -11.06
CA LYS A 7 -20.92 14.09 -10.52
C LYS A 7 -21.41 12.65 -10.33
N ASN A 8 -20.58 11.64 -10.60
CA ASN A 8 -20.99 10.25 -10.46
C ASN A 8 -20.67 9.71 -9.05
N GLU A 9 -21.70 9.66 -8.19
CA GLU A 9 -21.59 9.19 -6.80
C GLU A 9 -21.11 7.72 -6.72
N LYS A 10 -21.66 6.86 -7.58
CA LYS A 10 -21.32 5.44 -7.62
C LYS A 10 -19.84 5.24 -7.91
N PHE A 11 -19.32 5.99 -8.90
CA PHE A 11 -17.91 5.94 -9.24
C PHE A 11 -17.02 6.56 -8.14
N PHE A 12 -17.49 7.61 -7.47
CA PHE A 12 -16.83 8.16 -6.27
C PHE A 12 -16.67 7.10 -5.18
N MET A 13 -17.74 6.38 -4.83
CA MET A 13 -17.73 5.32 -3.81
C MET A 13 -16.78 4.18 -4.17
N VAL A 14 -16.77 3.75 -5.44
CA VAL A 14 -15.86 2.71 -5.90
C VAL A 14 -14.39 3.15 -5.77
N CYS A 15 -14.06 4.36 -6.23
CA CYS A 15 -12.70 4.88 -6.09
C CYS A 15 -12.31 5.14 -4.63
N PHE A 16 -13.25 5.59 -3.79
CA PHE A 16 -13.07 5.75 -2.37
C PHE A 16 -12.67 4.43 -1.71
N SER A 17 -13.39 3.34 -2.02
CA SER A 17 -13.10 2.02 -1.45
C SER A 17 -11.69 1.53 -1.80
N PHE A 18 -11.23 1.73 -3.03
CA PHE A 18 -9.84 1.42 -3.38
C PHE A 18 -8.81 2.31 -2.66
N ALA A 19 -9.09 3.61 -2.54
CA ALA A 19 -8.18 4.57 -1.94
C ALA A 19 -8.05 4.39 -0.41
N GLU A 20 -9.16 4.31 0.31
CA GLU A 20 -9.21 4.16 1.77
C GLU A 20 -9.14 2.69 2.24
N GLY A 21 -9.34 1.74 1.32
CA GLY A 21 -9.17 0.31 1.58
C GLY A 21 -7.74 -0.14 1.31
N PRO A 22 -7.51 -1.12 0.42
CA PRO A 22 -6.21 -1.79 0.31
C PRO A 22 -5.03 -0.84 0.04
N LEU A 23 -5.26 0.28 -0.65
CA LEU A 23 -4.21 1.27 -0.94
C LEU A 23 -3.76 2.03 0.32
N ALA A 24 -4.69 2.63 1.07
CA ALA A 24 -4.34 3.33 2.32
C ALA A 24 -3.69 2.40 3.35
N TRP A 25 -4.23 1.20 3.51
CA TRP A 25 -3.72 0.21 4.47
C TRP A 25 -2.32 -0.31 4.13
N ALA A 26 -1.90 -0.20 2.86
CA ALA A 26 -0.54 -0.49 2.42
C ALA A 26 0.50 0.35 3.17
N LEU A 27 0.18 1.60 3.52
CA LEU A 27 1.07 2.47 4.30
C LEU A 27 1.46 1.85 5.64
N ILE A 28 0.48 1.20 6.29
CA ILE A 28 0.63 0.61 7.62
C ILE A 28 1.28 -0.77 7.50
N VAL A 29 0.70 -1.65 6.67
CA VAL A 29 1.13 -3.05 6.58
C VAL A 29 2.54 -3.18 6.01
N TRP A 30 2.86 -2.39 4.98
CA TRP A 30 4.19 -2.42 4.35
C TRP A 30 5.16 -1.43 4.98
N ARG A 31 4.76 -0.79 6.08
CA ARG A 31 5.55 0.20 6.82
C ARG A 31 6.19 1.23 5.90
N CYS A 32 5.37 1.86 5.06
CA CYS A 32 5.85 2.94 4.20
C CYS A 32 6.40 4.07 5.09
N SER A 33 7.62 4.50 4.79
CA SER A 33 8.36 5.51 5.56
C SER A 33 8.32 6.83 4.80
N LEU A 34 7.84 7.90 5.43
CA LEU A 34 7.93 9.23 4.86
C LEU A 34 9.35 9.77 5.06
N VAL A 35 10.15 9.76 3.98
CA VAL A 35 11.57 10.15 4.01
C VAL A 35 11.84 11.06 2.83
N PHE A 36 12.05 12.36 3.10
CA PHE A 36 12.23 13.36 2.04
C PHE A 36 13.55 13.23 1.27
N SER A 37 14.56 12.58 1.85
CA SER A 37 15.84 12.30 1.18
C SER A 37 15.78 11.15 0.17
N SER A 38 14.66 10.44 0.06
CA SER A 38 14.50 9.30 -0.85
C SER A 38 13.22 9.45 -1.68
N VAL A 39 13.40 9.72 -2.97
CA VAL A 39 12.28 9.88 -3.92
C VAL A 39 11.39 8.63 -3.94
N ASP A 40 11.97 7.43 -3.97
CA ASP A 40 11.19 6.18 -4.00
C ASP A 40 10.28 6.03 -2.77
N LYS A 41 10.79 6.36 -1.59
CA LYS A 41 10.01 6.30 -0.34
C LYS A 41 8.95 7.38 -0.30
N LEU A 42 9.30 8.61 -0.69
CA LEU A 42 8.38 9.73 -0.75
C LEU A 42 7.23 9.44 -1.72
N VAL A 43 7.54 9.06 -2.97
CA VAL A 43 6.55 8.69 -3.99
C VAL A 43 5.69 7.54 -3.50
N SER A 44 6.30 6.50 -2.90
CA SER A 44 5.55 5.39 -2.31
C SER A 44 4.56 5.87 -1.24
N VAL A 45 4.88 6.84 -0.40
CA VAL A 45 3.90 7.36 0.57
C VAL A 45 2.82 8.18 -0.14
N LEU A 46 3.21 9.07 -1.06
CA LEU A 46 2.28 9.99 -1.73
C LEU A 46 1.21 9.26 -2.54
N ILE A 47 1.58 8.21 -3.30
CA ILE A 47 0.60 7.47 -4.11
C ILE A 47 -0.45 6.72 -3.26
N HIS A 48 -0.13 6.38 -2.01
CA HIS A 48 -1.07 5.71 -1.11
C HIS A 48 -1.82 6.69 -0.20
N LEU A 49 -1.21 7.84 0.14
CA LEU A 49 -1.78 8.84 1.04
C LEU A 49 -2.68 9.84 0.31
N LEU A 50 -2.19 10.42 -0.79
CA LEU A 50 -2.87 11.54 -1.47
C LEU A 50 -4.28 11.20 -1.98
N PRO A 51 -4.54 10.04 -2.60
CA PRO A 51 -5.89 9.72 -3.04
C PRO A 51 -6.90 9.79 -1.89
N GLY A 52 -6.55 9.22 -0.74
CA GLY A 52 -7.38 9.25 0.45
C GLY A 52 -7.64 10.65 0.99
N VAL A 53 -6.61 11.49 1.06
CA VAL A 53 -6.74 12.90 1.46
C VAL A 53 -7.68 13.66 0.52
N VAL A 54 -7.59 13.43 -0.80
CA VAL A 54 -8.48 14.04 -1.79
C VAL A 54 -9.92 13.57 -1.61
N PHE A 55 -10.14 12.28 -1.34
CA PHE A 55 -11.48 11.76 -1.07
C PHE A 55 -12.05 12.30 0.25
N PHE A 56 -11.23 12.45 1.28
CA PHE A 56 -11.59 13.10 2.54
C PHE A 56 -12.05 14.54 2.31
N THR A 57 -11.25 15.34 1.61
CA THR A 57 -11.58 16.74 1.36
C THR A 57 -12.86 16.85 0.56
N ILE A 58 -13.05 16.07 -0.51
CA ILE A 58 -14.28 16.14 -1.33
C ILE A 58 -15.52 15.68 -0.56
N ARG A 59 -15.41 14.61 0.23
CA ARG A 59 -16.55 14.03 0.94
C ARG A 59 -17.06 14.93 2.06
N TRP A 60 -16.13 15.57 2.78
CA TRP A 60 -16.39 16.41 3.93
C TRP A 60 -16.22 17.90 3.62
N TRP A 61 -16.14 18.26 2.33
CA TRP A 61 -16.10 19.66 1.91
C TRP A 61 -17.42 20.32 2.30
N ASP A 62 -17.41 21.02 3.42
CA ASP A 62 -18.56 21.81 3.84
C ASP A 62 -18.48 23.21 3.23
N ALA A 63 -19.52 23.60 2.51
CA ALA A 63 -19.58 24.92 1.90
C ALA A 63 -19.61 26.03 2.95
N THR A 64 -20.21 25.79 4.12
CA THR A 64 -20.38 26.81 5.17
C THR A 64 -19.10 27.08 5.96
N PHE A 65 -18.29 26.06 6.25
CA PHE A 65 -17.02 26.21 6.98
C PHE A 65 -15.88 26.80 6.12
N PHE A 66 -15.94 26.59 4.80
CA PHE A 66 -14.90 27.02 3.86
C PHE A 66 -15.28 28.22 2.98
N GLU A 67 -16.34 29.00 3.34
CA GLU A 67 -16.88 30.11 2.53
C GLU A 67 -15.81 31.10 2.00
N ALA A 68 -14.77 31.39 2.78
CA ALA A 68 -13.69 32.29 2.38
C ALA A 68 -12.78 31.78 1.25
N MET A 69 -12.77 30.46 0.98
CA MET A 69 -11.97 29.84 -0.08
C MET A 69 -12.75 29.65 -1.40
N HIS A 70 -14.01 30.10 -1.49
CA HIS A 70 -14.80 29.95 -2.71
C HIS A 70 -14.54 31.12 -3.68
N PRO A 71 -14.24 30.85 -4.96
CA PRO A 71 -14.39 31.84 -6.02
C PRO A 71 -15.87 32.26 -6.11
N LYS A 72 -16.14 33.56 -6.10
CA LYS A 72 -17.51 34.09 -6.24
C LYS A 72 -18.15 33.54 -7.52
N GLY A 73 -19.34 32.93 -7.40
CA GLY A 73 -20.17 32.50 -8.54
C GLY A 73 -20.18 30.99 -8.85
N ILE A 74 -19.47 30.15 -8.08
CA ILE A 74 -19.52 28.69 -8.28
C ILE A 74 -20.64 28.06 -7.44
N VAL A 75 -21.51 27.27 -8.08
CA VAL A 75 -22.63 26.56 -7.44
C VAL A 75 -22.12 25.72 -6.27
N ARG A 76 -22.70 25.94 -5.08
CA ARG A 76 -22.44 25.21 -3.83
C ARG A 76 -22.49 23.69 -4.10
N ARG A 77 -21.35 23.02 -4.15
CA ARG A 77 -21.32 21.56 -4.13
C ARG A 77 -21.66 21.15 -2.70
N ALA A 78 -22.91 20.75 -2.46
CA ALA A 78 -23.24 20.06 -1.23
C ALA A 78 -22.26 18.89 -1.09
N SER A 79 -21.65 18.76 0.09
CA SER A 79 -21.01 17.51 0.52
C SER A 79 -21.93 16.36 0.11
N TRP A 80 -21.37 15.28 -0.47
CA TRP A 80 -22.16 14.17 -1.02
C TRP A 80 -23.21 13.74 0.01
N THR A 81 -24.45 14.15 -0.23
CA THR A 81 -25.54 14.04 0.73
C THR A 81 -26.06 12.62 0.60
N TYR A 82 -25.92 11.90 1.70
CA TYR A 82 -26.29 10.51 1.82
C TYR A 82 -27.73 10.28 1.34
N SER A 83 -27.90 9.60 0.20
CA SER A 83 -29.22 9.36 -0.41
C SER A 83 -29.55 7.88 -0.66
N GLY A 84 -28.68 6.95 -0.25
CA GLY A 84 -28.84 5.52 -0.53
C GLY A 84 -29.12 4.66 0.71
N ASN A 85 -30.01 3.67 0.57
CA ASN A 85 -30.25 2.64 1.61
C ASN A 85 -28.96 1.85 1.95
N LYS A 86 -28.93 1.15 3.10
CA LYS A 86 -27.77 0.31 3.51
C LYS A 86 -27.26 -0.62 2.40
N SER A 87 -28.17 -1.26 1.67
CA SER A 87 -27.83 -2.13 0.53
C SER A 87 -27.09 -1.38 -0.58
N PHE A 88 -27.47 -0.13 -0.88
CA PHE A 88 -26.80 0.69 -1.88
C PHE A 88 -25.33 0.94 -1.49
N MET A 89 -25.07 1.26 -0.22
CA MET A 89 -23.71 1.48 0.27
C MET A 89 -22.83 0.24 0.14
N TRP A 90 -23.30 -0.90 0.65
CA TRP A 90 -22.56 -2.16 0.56
C TRP A 90 -22.30 -2.56 -0.89
N THR A 91 -23.26 -2.32 -1.79
CA THR A 91 -23.06 -2.58 -3.21
C THR A 91 -21.91 -1.76 -3.79
N TRP A 92 -21.88 -0.44 -3.56
CA TRP A 92 -20.92 0.45 -4.23
C TRP A 92 -19.59 0.65 -3.49
N LEU A 93 -19.53 0.44 -2.18
CA LEU A 93 -18.31 0.52 -1.37
C LEU A 93 -17.62 -0.84 -1.18
N PHE A 94 -18.34 -1.95 -1.34
CA PHE A 94 -17.78 -3.28 -1.09
C PHE A 94 -17.95 -4.23 -2.29
N MET A 95 -19.18 -4.54 -2.71
CA MET A 95 -19.41 -5.59 -3.72
C MET A 95 -18.82 -5.24 -5.10
N VAL A 96 -19.11 -4.05 -5.61
CA VAL A 96 -18.61 -3.61 -6.93
C VAL A 96 -17.08 -3.49 -6.94
N PRO A 97 -16.43 -2.84 -5.95
CA PRO A 97 -14.97 -2.84 -5.84
C PRO A 97 -14.37 -4.25 -5.73
N LEU A 98 -15.00 -5.15 -4.96
CA LEU A 98 -14.53 -6.52 -4.80
C LEU A 98 -14.61 -7.33 -6.09
N ILE A 99 -15.68 -7.18 -6.88
CA ILE A 99 -15.81 -7.80 -8.20
C ILE A 99 -14.74 -7.25 -9.15
N ALA A 100 -14.56 -5.93 -9.18
CA ALA A 100 -13.53 -5.30 -10.01
C ALA A 100 -12.12 -5.77 -9.63
N TYR A 101 -11.82 -5.88 -8.33
CA TYR A 101 -10.57 -6.43 -7.82
C TYR A 101 -10.40 -7.90 -8.20
N SER A 102 -11.43 -8.72 -8.04
CA SER A 102 -11.38 -10.16 -8.36
C SER A 102 -11.15 -10.40 -9.85
N LEU A 103 -11.80 -9.60 -10.71
CA LEU A 103 -11.56 -9.60 -12.15
C LEU A 103 -10.11 -9.22 -12.45
N TRP A 104 -9.63 -8.11 -11.89
CA TRP A 104 -8.24 -7.67 -12.05
C TRP A 104 -7.25 -8.73 -11.56
N GLN A 105 -7.49 -9.35 -10.40
CA GLN A 105 -6.63 -10.36 -9.80
C GLN A 105 -6.57 -11.64 -10.66
N THR A 106 -7.70 -12.03 -11.26
CA THR A 106 -7.78 -13.18 -12.19
C THR A 106 -7.01 -12.88 -13.46
N LEU A 107 -7.21 -11.69 -14.06
CA LEU A 107 -6.47 -11.24 -15.23
C LEU A 107 -4.97 -11.15 -14.95
N TYR A 108 -4.58 -10.63 -13.80
CA TYR A 108 -3.19 -10.57 -13.36
C TYR A 108 -2.59 -11.97 -13.27
N PHE A 109 -3.29 -12.91 -12.61
CA PHE A 109 -2.84 -14.29 -12.50
C PHE A 109 -2.64 -14.92 -13.88
N LEU A 110 -3.61 -14.77 -14.80
CA LEU A 110 -3.52 -15.30 -16.15
C LEU A 110 -2.34 -14.70 -16.92
N ILE A 111 -2.22 -13.37 -16.94
CA ILE A 111 -1.19 -12.69 -17.75
C ILE A 111 0.21 -12.95 -17.18
N VAL A 112 0.38 -12.86 -15.86
CA VAL A 112 1.70 -12.95 -15.23
C VAL A 112 2.13 -14.41 -15.07
N ASN A 113 1.25 -15.28 -14.59
CA ASN A 113 1.64 -16.64 -14.21
C ASN A 113 1.44 -17.67 -15.32
N VAL A 114 0.58 -17.40 -16.32
CA VAL A 114 0.39 -18.28 -17.48
C VAL A 114 1.15 -17.71 -18.67
N LEU A 115 0.79 -16.52 -19.14
CA LEU A 115 1.34 -15.99 -20.40
C LEU A 115 2.81 -15.56 -20.31
N ARG A 116 3.22 -14.95 -19.20
CA ARG A 116 4.60 -14.44 -19.02
C ARG A 116 5.51 -15.39 -18.24
N ARG A 117 5.07 -16.60 -17.91
CA ARG A 117 5.83 -17.57 -17.10
C ARG A 117 7.23 -17.82 -17.65
N GLN A 118 7.36 -18.08 -18.95
CA GLN A 118 8.65 -18.37 -19.57
C GLN A 118 9.61 -17.17 -19.55
N ARG A 119 9.08 -15.94 -19.67
CA ARG A 119 9.88 -14.72 -19.58
C ARG A 119 10.35 -14.47 -18.14
N LEU A 120 9.48 -14.71 -17.16
CA LEU A 120 9.83 -14.59 -15.73
C LEU A 120 10.87 -15.62 -15.28
N LEU A 121 10.84 -16.83 -15.85
CA LEU A 121 11.85 -17.87 -15.57
C LEU A 121 13.20 -17.55 -16.20
N ARG A 122 13.21 -16.90 -17.38
CA ARG A 122 14.45 -16.52 -18.08
C ARG A 122 15.11 -15.28 -17.49
N ASP A 123 14.33 -14.39 -16.88
CA ASP A 123 14.78 -13.06 -16.51
C ASP A 123 14.55 -12.80 -15.01
N PRO A 124 15.50 -13.21 -14.14
CA PRO A 124 15.34 -13.14 -12.70
C PRO A 124 15.35 -11.69 -12.16
N GLU A 125 15.57 -10.68 -12.99
CA GLU A 125 15.42 -9.26 -12.61
C GLU A 125 13.98 -8.77 -12.71
N VAL A 126 13.08 -9.48 -13.41
CA VAL A 126 11.68 -9.05 -13.53
C VAL A 126 10.97 -9.23 -12.19
N MET A 127 10.79 -8.12 -11.48
CA MET A 127 10.08 -8.06 -10.21
C MET A 127 8.57 -8.16 -10.42
N THR A 128 7.98 -9.24 -9.94
CA THR A 128 6.52 -9.36 -9.81
C THR A 128 6.08 -8.86 -8.44
N SER A 129 4.79 -8.50 -8.31
CA SER A 129 4.21 -8.07 -7.03
C SER A 129 4.42 -9.12 -5.94
N TYR A 130 4.31 -10.41 -6.28
CA TYR A 130 4.63 -11.50 -5.36
C TYR A 130 6.09 -11.48 -4.90
N ARG A 131 7.05 -11.32 -5.81
CA ARG A 131 8.48 -11.34 -5.47
C ARG A 131 8.89 -10.15 -4.62
N GLU A 132 8.42 -8.95 -4.96
CA GLU A 132 8.65 -7.73 -4.17
C GLU A 132 8.08 -7.86 -2.76
N LEU A 133 6.82 -8.28 -2.65
CA LEU A 133 6.13 -8.33 -1.36
C LEU A 133 6.61 -9.50 -0.50
N SER A 134 6.99 -10.64 -1.08
CA SER A 134 7.63 -11.74 -0.36
C SER A 134 9.02 -11.36 0.15
N ILE A 135 9.85 -10.67 -0.64
CA ILE A 135 11.14 -10.14 -0.18
C ILE A 135 10.94 -9.12 0.94
N LYS A 136 9.95 -8.22 0.82
CA LYS A 136 9.63 -7.24 1.87
C LYS A 136 9.12 -7.92 3.14
N ALA A 137 8.23 -8.91 3.03
CA ALA A 137 7.71 -9.67 4.17
C ALA A 137 8.83 -10.45 4.88
N GLN A 138 9.70 -11.11 4.10
CA GLN A 138 10.86 -11.82 4.61
C GLN A 138 11.84 -10.88 5.33
N LYS A 139 12.17 -9.74 4.72
CA LYS A 139 13.05 -8.72 5.33
C LYS A 139 12.45 -8.12 6.60
N ALA A 140 11.14 -7.93 6.64
CA ALA A 140 10.43 -7.42 7.81
C ALA A 140 10.23 -8.49 8.90
N ASN A 141 10.45 -9.78 8.60
CA ASN A 141 10.09 -10.94 9.43
C ASN A 141 8.71 -10.81 10.08
N ASN A 142 7.75 -10.30 9.30
CA ASN A 142 6.45 -9.93 9.80
C ASN A 142 5.50 -11.14 9.88
N LEU A 143 4.34 -10.94 10.50
CA LEU A 143 3.29 -11.95 10.61
C LEU A 143 2.92 -12.54 9.23
N TRP A 144 2.94 -11.74 8.16
CA TRP A 144 2.63 -12.18 6.81
C TRP A 144 3.61 -13.22 6.26
N TRP A 145 4.90 -13.10 6.56
CA TRP A 145 5.90 -14.12 6.19
C TRP A 145 5.69 -15.44 6.94
N ARG A 146 5.33 -15.36 8.23
CA ARG A 146 5.02 -16.57 9.03
C ARG A 146 3.75 -17.25 8.55
N LEU A 147 2.71 -16.46 8.26
CA LEU A 147 1.44 -16.96 7.75
C LEU A 147 1.59 -17.57 6.35
N SER A 148 2.41 -16.98 5.47
CA SER A 148 2.59 -17.50 4.11
C SER A 148 3.35 -18.83 4.05
N GLY A 149 4.12 -19.17 5.10
CA GLY A 149 4.87 -20.42 5.20
C GLY A 149 4.13 -21.59 5.86
N LEU A 150 2.90 -21.39 6.35
CA LEU A 150 2.16 -22.41 7.13
C LEU A 150 1.95 -23.73 6.37
N ARG A 151 1.82 -23.68 5.03
CA ARG A 151 1.56 -24.86 4.18
C ARG A 151 2.80 -25.33 3.41
N GLY A 152 4.00 -24.94 3.85
CA GLY A 152 5.27 -25.28 3.21
C GLY A 152 5.67 -24.31 2.10
N ASP A 153 6.97 -24.30 1.77
CA ASP A 153 7.60 -23.30 0.93
C ASP A 153 7.10 -23.32 -0.53
N ASP A 154 6.70 -24.49 -1.01
CA ASP A 154 6.15 -24.69 -2.36
C ASP A 154 4.79 -24.02 -2.56
N ASN A 155 4.02 -23.84 -1.48
CA ASN A 155 2.68 -23.25 -1.53
C ASN A 155 2.65 -21.75 -1.17
N ARG A 156 3.82 -21.13 -0.91
CA ARG A 156 3.91 -19.73 -0.49
C ARG A 156 3.24 -18.76 -1.46
N MET A 157 3.27 -19.05 -2.75
CA MET A 157 2.61 -18.22 -3.76
C MET A 157 1.08 -18.24 -3.63
N ILE A 158 0.50 -19.42 -3.44
CA ILE A 158 -0.95 -19.58 -3.25
C ILE A 158 -1.36 -18.95 -1.92
N MET A 159 -0.58 -19.20 -0.86
CA MET A 159 -0.81 -18.57 0.44
C MET A 159 -0.73 -17.05 0.36
N TYR A 160 0.19 -16.50 -0.42
CA TYR A 160 0.29 -15.06 -0.65
C TYR A 160 -0.95 -14.51 -1.35
N ILE A 161 -1.45 -15.18 -2.40
CA ILE A 161 -2.69 -14.79 -3.08
C ILE A 161 -3.88 -14.81 -2.11
N LEU A 162 -3.99 -15.85 -1.28
CA LEU A 162 -5.06 -15.95 -0.27
C LEU A 162 -4.96 -14.85 0.79
N LEU A 163 -3.76 -14.61 1.32
CA LEU A 163 -3.50 -13.55 2.30
C LEU A 163 -3.81 -12.17 1.72
N GLN A 164 -3.43 -11.91 0.47
CA GLN A 164 -3.76 -10.68 -0.24
C GLN A 164 -5.27 -10.54 -0.47
N ALA A 165 -5.97 -11.62 -0.79
CA ALA A 165 -7.42 -11.63 -0.95
C ALA A 165 -8.13 -11.31 0.38
N VAL A 166 -7.74 -11.97 1.47
CA VAL A 166 -8.26 -11.69 2.82
C VAL A 166 -7.97 -10.25 3.23
N PHE A 167 -6.74 -9.78 3.02
CA PHE A 167 -6.35 -8.39 3.27
C PHE A 167 -7.26 -7.41 2.51
N THR A 168 -7.52 -7.66 1.23
CA THR A 168 -8.35 -6.80 0.40
C THR A 168 -9.80 -6.78 0.89
N VAL A 169 -10.38 -7.95 1.19
CA VAL A 169 -11.74 -8.04 1.73
C VAL A 169 -11.86 -7.29 3.05
N VAL A 170 -10.95 -7.54 4.00
CA VAL A 170 -10.98 -6.92 5.33
C VAL A 170 -10.84 -5.40 5.22
N THR A 171 -9.87 -4.91 4.47
CA THR A 171 -9.66 -3.47 4.29
C THR A 171 -10.82 -2.79 3.59
N MET A 172 -11.43 -3.43 2.58
CA MET A 172 -12.66 -2.91 1.95
C MET A 172 -13.85 -2.88 2.92
N VAL A 173 -14.01 -3.89 3.79
CA VAL A 173 -15.07 -3.86 4.81
C VAL A 173 -14.90 -2.66 5.74
N PHE A 174 -13.67 -2.34 6.15
CA PHE A 174 -13.38 -1.16 6.96
C PHE A 174 -13.68 0.17 6.26
N THR A 175 -13.72 0.22 4.91
CA THR A 175 -14.06 1.47 4.22
C THR A 175 -15.50 1.90 4.44
N VAL A 176 -16.43 0.97 4.72
CA VAL A 176 -17.86 1.30 4.94
C VAL A 176 -18.05 2.20 6.17
N PRO A 177 -17.57 1.84 7.39
CA PRO A 177 -17.67 2.74 8.53
C PRO A 177 -16.86 4.04 8.33
N ILE A 178 -15.67 3.98 7.72
CA ILE A 178 -14.86 5.18 7.41
C ILE A 178 -15.63 6.14 6.49
N PHE A 179 -16.38 5.64 5.51
CA PHE A 179 -17.17 6.46 4.61
C PHE A 179 -18.36 7.14 5.33
N LEU A 180 -18.90 6.51 6.37
CA LEU A 180 -20.10 6.94 7.06
C LEU A 180 -19.85 7.97 8.17
N SER A 181 -18.67 7.96 8.80
CA SER A 181 -18.36 8.81 9.95
C SER A 181 -17.20 9.75 9.67
N TYR A 182 -17.44 11.05 9.89
CA TYR A 182 -16.38 12.06 9.83
C TYR A 182 -15.25 11.72 10.81
N GLU A 183 -15.60 11.40 12.06
CA GLU A 183 -14.65 11.06 13.13
C GLU A 183 -13.76 9.87 12.75
N MET A 184 -14.35 8.79 12.21
CA MET A 184 -13.56 7.64 11.76
C MET A 184 -12.67 8.01 10.57
N HIS A 185 -13.16 8.83 9.65
CA HIS A 185 -12.40 9.23 8.49
C HIS A 185 -11.21 10.12 8.87
N ILE A 186 -11.41 11.15 9.70
CA ILE A 186 -10.32 12.02 10.15
C ILE A 186 -9.32 11.26 11.03
N ALA A 187 -9.80 10.40 11.93
CA ALA A 187 -8.92 9.55 12.74
C ALA A 187 -8.05 8.64 11.86
N PHE A 188 -8.62 8.08 10.79
CA PHE A 188 -7.86 7.28 9.84
C PHE A 188 -6.85 8.11 9.03
N GLN A 189 -7.18 9.35 8.63
CA GLN A 189 -6.20 10.25 8.00
C GLN A 189 -5.02 10.55 8.94
N ILE A 190 -5.30 10.89 10.21
CA ILE A 190 -4.27 11.15 11.22
C ILE A 190 -3.40 9.91 11.41
N LEU A 191 -4.01 8.72 11.58
CA LEU A 191 -3.29 7.47 11.75
C LEU A 191 -2.32 7.21 10.60
N LYS A 192 -2.74 7.37 9.34
CA LYS A 192 -1.88 7.16 8.15
C LYS A 192 -0.67 8.08 8.16
N VAL A 193 -0.88 9.36 8.48
CA VAL A 193 0.22 10.34 8.57
C VAL A 193 1.15 9.99 9.74
N SER A 194 0.60 9.74 10.93
CA SER A 194 1.39 9.39 12.11
C SER A 194 2.26 8.15 11.89
N VAL A 195 1.70 7.08 11.31
CA VAL A 195 2.44 5.85 11.02
C VAL A 195 3.55 6.08 10.01
N THR A 196 3.29 6.82 8.93
CA THR A 196 4.31 7.06 7.89
C THR A 196 5.43 7.97 8.38
N VAL A 197 5.12 8.97 9.21
CA VAL A 197 6.11 9.84 9.88
C VAL A 197 6.93 9.04 10.89
N TRP A 198 6.29 8.22 11.73
CA TRP A 198 6.98 7.36 12.69
C TRP A 198 7.95 6.38 12.01
N ASN A 199 7.49 5.72 10.95
CA ASN A 199 8.32 4.83 10.13
C ASN A 199 9.47 5.60 9.42
N GLY A 200 9.24 6.86 9.05
CA GLY A 200 10.25 7.77 8.50
C GLY A 200 11.35 8.10 9.51
N ALA A 201 10.96 8.55 10.70
CA ALA A 201 11.87 8.87 11.79
C ALA A 201 12.69 7.63 12.20
N SER A 202 12.04 6.48 12.38
CA SER A 202 12.72 5.22 12.71
C SER A 202 13.73 4.81 11.63
N PHE A 203 13.40 5.01 10.36
CA PHE A 203 14.33 4.74 9.25
C PHE A 203 15.57 5.64 9.30
N LEU A 204 15.39 6.94 9.56
CA LEU A 204 16.47 7.90 9.64
C LEU A 204 17.39 7.65 10.85
N LEU A 205 16.82 7.32 12.00
CA LEU A 205 17.58 7.17 13.24
C LEU A 205 18.22 5.79 13.40
N GLU A 206 17.59 4.72 12.92
CA GLU A 206 18.08 3.36 13.16
C GLU A 206 18.68 2.70 11.92
N VAL A 207 18.04 2.88 10.77
CA VAL A 207 18.39 2.12 9.56
C VAL A 207 19.55 2.80 8.82
N MET A 208 19.50 4.11 8.63
CA MET A 208 20.56 4.83 7.91
C MET A 208 21.94 4.71 8.59
N PRO A 209 22.09 4.91 9.91
CA PRO A 209 23.40 4.77 10.56
C PRO A 209 23.95 3.34 10.45
N ARG A 210 23.09 2.33 10.66
CA ARG A 210 23.48 0.92 10.50
C ARG A 210 23.94 0.62 9.07
N GLN A 211 23.28 1.19 8.05
CA GLN A 211 23.70 1.01 6.66
C GLN A 211 25.05 1.64 6.36
N VAL A 212 25.38 2.79 6.96
CA VAL A 212 26.69 3.43 6.82
C VAL A 212 27.78 2.55 7.45
N VAL A 213 27.59 2.13 8.71
CA VAL A 213 28.54 1.24 9.41
C VAL A 213 28.75 -0.06 8.63
N LEU A 214 27.68 -0.67 8.13
CA LEU A 214 27.79 -1.90 7.32
C LEU A 214 28.55 -1.67 6.01
N LYS A 215 28.37 -0.51 5.35
CA LYS A 215 29.12 -0.16 4.13
C LYS A 215 30.60 0.07 4.43
N GLU A 216 30.92 0.73 5.54
CA GLU A 216 32.31 0.93 5.97
C GLU A 216 33.00 -0.39 6.33
N ASN A 217 32.34 -1.25 7.11
CA ASN A 217 32.86 -2.58 7.44
C ASN A 217 33.10 -3.44 6.19
N LYS A 218 32.21 -3.36 5.18
CA LYS A 218 32.41 -4.05 3.90
C LYS A 218 33.60 -3.49 3.13
N LYS A 219 33.80 -2.17 3.10
CA LYS A 219 34.98 -1.55 2.48
C LYS A 219 36.27 -1.98 3.16
N GLN A 220 36.32 -1.99 4.50
CA GLN A 220 37.50 -2.46 5.25
C GLN A 220 37.84 -3.92 4.95
N LYS A 221 36.83 -4.81 4.90
CA LYS A 221 37.02 -6.22 4.54
C LYS A 221 37.45 -6.44 3.08
N ALA A 222 37.06 -5.56 2.17
CA ALA A 222 37.47 -5.62 0.76
C ALA A 222 38.90 -5.11 0.52
N VAL A 223 39.42 -4.25 1.42
CA VAL A 223 40.78 -3.70 1.35
C VAL A 223 41.80 -4.61 2.03
N GLN A 224 41.39 -5.44 3.01
CA GLN A 224 42.26 -6.48 3.56
C GLN A 224 42.34 -7.67 2.58
N PRO A 225 43.53 -8.09 2.11
CA PRO A 225 43.65 -9.31 1.32
C PRO A 225 43.24 -10.52 2.17
N PRO A 226 42.69 -11.59 1.57
CA PRO A 226 42.32 -12.78 2.32
C PRO A 226 43.56 -13.30 3.07
N SER A 227 43.49 -13.29 4.40
CA SER A 227 44.55 -13.78 5.27
C SER A 227 44.91 -15.20 4.83
N ALA A 228 46.18 -15.40 4.45
CA ALA A 228 46.76 -16.68 4.07
C ALA A 228 46.32 -17.75 5.07
N THR A 229 45.38 -18.59 4.66
CA THR A 229 44.95 -19.73 5.46
C THR A 229 46.09 -20.74 5.42
N GLN A 230 46.56 -21.06 6.62
CA GLN A 230 47.70 -21.91 6.94
C GLN A 230 47.83 -23.11 6.00
N VAL A 231 49.00 -23.20 5.35
CA VAL A 231 49.52 -24.44 4.77
C VAL A 231 49.66 -25.44 5.91
N LYS A 232 48.73 -26.39 6.03
CA LYS A 232 48.96 -27.61 6.80
C LYS A 232 49.96 -28.43 6.00
N SER A 233 51.22 -28.49 6.47
CA SER A 233 52.14 -29.54 6.07
C SER A 233 51.58 -30.86 6.60
N TYR A 234 51.36 -31.81 5.70
CA TYR A 234 51.29 -33.21 6.06
C TYR A 234 52.67 -33.77 5.82
N ASP A 235 53.38 -34.01 6.93
CA ASP A 235 54.43 -35.04 7.01
C ASP A 235 53.76 -36.42 7.13
#